data_AF-A0AAD1IY69-F1
#
_entry.id   AF-A0AAD1IY69-F1
#
_cell.length_a   1.000
_cell.length_b   1.000
_cell.length_c   1.000
_cell.angle_alpha   90.00
_cell.angle_beta   90.00
_cell.angle_gamma   90.00
#
_symmetry.space_group_name_H-M   'P 1'
#
loop_
_entity.id
_entity.type
_entity.pdbx_description
1 polymer ?
#
loop_
_entity_poly.entity_id
_entity_poly.type
_entity_poly.pdbx_seq_one_letter_code
_entity_poly.pdbx_strand_id
1 'polypeptide(L)'
;MSAHNRTAQARFAVLAAAVAAASAATGCSDGYSALGTHTAEVLINGVDIGERPRIRCEQVEWVWYVETLRETPGFGAQVKTGATVEPRAVRIDDLGNFTGSFWEGTIGAASASIVEGTLILTGTAEGYFHDAPKEKATARFAIRTDC
;
A
#
# COMPACT_ATOMS: atom_id res chain seq x y z
N MET A 1 -19.23 -90.47 -11.92
CA MET A 1 -19.12 -89.52 -10.80
C MET A 1 -17.69 -88.98 -10.82
N SER A 2 -17.52 -87.70 -11.20
CA SER A 2 -16.25 -86.93 -11.24
C SER A 2 -15.53 -86.99 -9.88
N ALA A 3 -14.22 -87.15 -9.72
CA ALA A 3 -13.01 -86.68 -10.39
C ALA A 3 -12.55 -85.26 -9.95
N HIS A 4 -11.33 -85.23 -9.40
CA HIS A 4 -10.33 -84.15 -9.29
C HIS A 4 -10.24 -83.31 -7.99
N ASN A 5 -9.27 -83.75 -7.18
CA ASN A 5 -8.48 -82.97 -6.23
C ASN A 5 -7.57 -81.97 -6.99
N ARG A 6 -7.53 -80.69 -6.61
CA ARG A 6 -6.60 -79.68 -7.16
C ARG A 6 -6.08 -78.73 -6.07
N THR A 7 -4.81 -78.98 -5.71
CA THR A 7 -3.70 -78.03 -5.58
C THR A 7 -3.99 -76.54 -5.44
N ALA A 8 -3.44 -75.99 -4.34
CA ALA A 8 -2.58 -74.80 -4.23
C ALA A 8 -2.94 -73.55 -5.05
N GLN A 9 -3.05 -72.41 -4.36
CA GLN A 9 -2.09 -71.30 -4.49
C GLN A 9 -2.52 -70.14 -3.57
N ALA A 10 -1.74 -69.94 -2.50
CA ALA A 10 -1.78 -68.72 -1.72
C ALA A 10 -1.39 -67.55 -2.63
N ARG A 11 -2.36 -66.69 -2.95
CA ARG A 11 -2.08 -65.43 -3.63
C ARG A 11 -1.74 -64.39 -2.57
N PHE A 12 -0.46 -64.09 -2.45
CA PHE A 12 0.08 -62.97 -1.69
C PHE A 12 -0.61 -61.68 -2.16
N ALA A 13 -1.39 -61.07 -1.27
CA ALA A 13 -1.90 -59.72 -1.42
C ALA A 13 -0.73 -58.76 -1.16
N VAL A 14 -0.14 -58.21 -2.21
CA VAL A 14 0.77 -57.07 -2.09
C VAL A 14 -0.06 -55.80 -2.31
N LEU A 15 -0.60 -55.28 -1.21
CA LEU A 15 -1.12 -53.92 -1.12
C LEU A 15 0.09 -52.97 -1.09
N ALA A 16 0.50 -52.46 -2.25
CA ALA A 16 1.41 -51.32 -2.31
C ALA A 16 0.58 -50.03 -2.14
N ALA A 17 0.62 -49.47 -0.93
CA ALA A 17 -0.01 -48.20 -0.60
C ALA A 17 0.63 -47.07 -1.41
N ALA A 18 -0.14 -46.44 -2.29
CA ALA A 18 0.23 -45.20 -2.94
C ALA A 18 0.15 -44.06 -1.92
N VAL A 19 1.31 -43.57 -1.46
CA VAL A 19 1.38 -42.35 -0.65
C VAL A 19 1.28 -41.15 -1.60
N ALA A 20 0.06 -40.66 -1.80
CA ALA A 20 -0.17 -39.38 -2.46
C ALA A 20 0.17 -38.26 -1.46
N ALA A 21 1.36 -37.66 -1.60
CA ALA A 21 1.69 -36.42 -0.91
C ALA A 21 0.90 -35.27 -1.57
N ALA A 22 -0.26 -34.96 -1.02
CA ALA A 22 -1.01 -33.76 -1.38
C ALA A 22 -0.41 -32.57 -0.63
N SER A 23 0.54 -31.86 -1.25
CA SER A 23 0.92 -30.52 -0.78
C SER A 23 -0.20 -29.55 -1.14
N ALA A 24 -1.13 -29.34 -0.20
CA ALA A 24 -2.04 -28.21 -0.24
C ALA A 24 -1.22 -26.94 0.01
N ALA A 25 -0.71 -26.34 -1.07
CA ALA A 25 -0.33 -24.93 -1.03
C ALA A 25 -1.63 -24.13 -0.89
N THR A 26 -2.04 -23.87 0.35
CA THR A 26 -2.97 -22.77 0.62
C THR A 26 -2.20 -21.48 0.35
N GLY A 27 -2.06 -21.14 -0.92
CA GLY A 27 -1.79 -19.76 -1.30
C GLY A 27 -2.91 -18.95 -0.70
N CYS A 28 -2.63 -18.25 0.39
CA CYS A 28 -3.45 -17.12 0.77
C CYS A 28 -3.32 -16.17 -0.42
N SER A 29 -4.28 -16.24 -1.34
CA SER A 29 -4.64 -15.04 -2.05
C SER A 29 -5.15 -14.11 -0.95
N ASP A 30 -4.24 -13.31 -0.38
CA ASP A 30 -4.64 -12.00 0.09
C ASP A 30 -5.23 -11.37 -1.16
N GLY A 31 -6.56 -11.50 -1.25
CA GLY A 31 -7.29 -10.94 -2.35
C GLY A 31 -6.85 -9.50 -2.39
N TYR A 32 -6.23 -9.12 -3.51
CA TYR A 32 -6.18 -7.74 -3.98
C TYR A 32 -7.62 -7.26 -3.84
N SER A 33 -7.94 -6.71 -2.66
CA SER A 33 -9.19 -6.02 -2.46
C SER A 33 -9.12 -4.97 -3.53
N ALA A 34 -10.09 -5.02 -4.44
CA ALA A 34 -10.20 -4.10 -5.53
C ALA A 34 -10.24 -2.70 -4.91
N LEU A 35 -9.05 -2.09 -4.85
CA LEU A 35 -8.71 -0.71 -4.53
C LEU A 35 -9.96 0.07 -4.13
N GLY A 36 -10.42 -0.13 -2.89
CA GLY A 36 -11.46 0.72 -2.33
C GLY A 36 -10.94 2.13 -2.56
N THR A 37 -11.62 2.92 -3.39
CA THR A 37 -11.02 4.22 -3.72
C THR A 37 -11.19 5.09 -2.49
N HIS A 38 -10.13 5.18 -1.71
CA HIS A 38 -10.05 5.99 -0.52
C HIS A 38 -10.09 7.47 -0.90
N THR A 39 -10.26 8.31 0.10
CA THR A 39 -10.16 9.76 -0.09
C THR A 39 -9.24 10.33 0.97
N ALA A 40 -8.43 11.32 0.58
CA ALA A 40 -7.58 12.02 1.53
C ALA A 40 -8.20 13.35 1.95
N GLU A 41 -8.06 13.70 3.22
CA GLU A 41 -8.11 15.09 3.68
C GLU A 41 -6.71 15.69 3.53
N VAL A 42 -6.63 16.87 2.92
CA VAL A 42 -5.36 17.57 2.68
C VAL A 42 -5.47 19.01 3.16
N LEU A 43 -4.50 19.42 3.97
CA LEU A 43 -4.36 20.80 4.42
C LEU A 43 -3.02 21.35 3.92
N ILE A 44 -3.04 22.58 3.41
CA ILE A 44 -1.86 23.36 3.05
C ILE A 44 -1.83 24.61 3.91
N ASN A 45 -0.73 24.82 4.64
CA ASN A 45 -0.59 25.85 5.67
C ASN A 45 -1.69 25.84 6.74
N GLY A 46 -2.26 24.67 7.00
CA GLY A 46 -3.37 24.49 7.97
C GLY A 46 -4.75 24.84 7.40
N VAL A 47 -4.84 25.19 6.12
CA VAL A 47 -6.10 25.43 5.42
C VAL A 47 -6.49 24.17 4.66
N ASP A 48 -7.68 23.66 4.93
CA ASP A 48 -8.27 22.56 4.18
C ASP A 48 -8.52 23.00 2.73
N ILE A 49 -8.09 22.20 1.76
CA ILE A 49 -8.27 22.49 0.34
C ILE A 49 -9.74 22.34 -0.12
N GLY A 50 -10.63 21.87 0.74
CA GLY A 50 -12.07 21.70 0.53
C GLY A 50 -12.44 20.42 -0.23
N GLU A 51 -11.66 20.04 -1.24
CA GLU A 51 -11.82 18.77 -1.95
C GLU A 51 -11.20 17.61 -1.15
N ARG A 52 -11.81 16.43 -1.26
CA ARG A 52 -11.26 15.17 -0.74
C ARG A 52 -10.81 14.31 -1.94
N PRO A 53 -9.56 14.45 -2.42
CA PRO A 53 -9.13 13.74 -3.63
C PRO A 53 -9.23 12.24 -3.44
N ARG A 54 -9.69 11.56 -4.49
CA ARG A 54 -9.71 10.10 -4.59
C ARG A 54 -8.28 9.60 -4.70
N ILE A 55 -7.92 8.61 -3.90
CA ILE A 55 -6.55 8.08 -3.86
C ILE A 55 -6.52 6.56 -4.06
N ARG A 56 -5.32 6.09 -4.35
CA ARG A 56 -4.93 4.69 -4.36
C ARG A 56 -3.84 4.50 -3.33
N CYS A 57 -4.01 3.49 -2.48
CA CYS A 57 -2.97 3.00 -1.60
C CYS A 57 -2.43 1.69 -2.19
N GLU A 58 -1.12 1.60 -2.38
CA GLU A 58 -0.44 0.38 -2.82
C GLU A 58 0.70 0.08 -1.85
N GLN A 59 0.80 -1.17 -1.40
CA GLN A 59 1.91 -1.62 -0.59
C GLN A 59 2.88 -2.45 -1.43
N VAL A 60 4.14 -2.03 -1.45
CA VAL A 60 5.24 -2.81 -2.00
C VAL A 60 6.26 -3.00 -0.89
N GLU A 61 6.46 -4.25 -0.47
CA GLU A 61 7.26 -4.58 0.71
C GLU A 61 6.77 -3.80 1.95
N TRP A 62 7.66 -3.03 2.57
CA TRP A 62 7.40 -2.20 3.74
C TRP A 62 7.11 -0.75 3.37
N VAL A 63 6.74 -0.45 2.12
CA VAL A 63 6.46 0.93 1.68
C VAL A 63 5.03 1.03 1.19
N TRP A 64 4.29 1.98 1.76
CA TRP A 64 3.00 2.42 1.28
C TRP A 64 3.19 3.58 0.30
N TYR A 65 2.66 3.40 -0.90
CA TYR A 65 2.49 4.41 -1.92
C TYR A 65 1.06 4.92 -1.86
N VAL A 66 0.91 6.21 -1.58
CA VAL A 66 -0.38 6.86 -1.42
C VAL A 66 -0.47 7.98 -2.47
N GLU A 67 -1.29 7.77 -3.49
CA GLU A 67 -1.31 8.61 -4.67
C GLU A 67 -2.72 9.05 -5.03
N THR A 68 -2.90 10.32 -5.36
CA THR A 68 -4.15 10.78 -5.96
C THR A 68 -4.34 10.15 -7.34
N LEU A 69 -5.57 9.73 -7.65
CA LEU A 69 -5.89 9.14 -8.96
C LEU A 69 -5.75 10.14 -10.11
N ARG A 70 -5.99 11.43 -9.82
CA ARG A 70 -5.65 12.54 -10.70
C ARG A 70 -4.27 13.03 -10.31
N GLU A 71 -3.37 13.17 -11.28
CA GLU A 71 -2.00 13.63 -11.00
C GLU A 71 -1.91 15.12 -10.63
N THR A 72 -2.75 15.96 -11.25
CA THR A 72 -2.80 17.42 -10.99
C THR A 72 -4.24 17.95 -11.15
N PRO A 73 -4.78 18.68 -10.17
CA PRO A 73 -4.23 18.87 -8.82
C PRO A 73 -4.17 17.54 -8.06
N GLY A 74 -3.09 17.29 -7.31
CA GLY A 74 -2.83 15.98 -6.72
C GLY A 74 -1.60 15.89 -5.80
N PHE A 75 -1.38 14.71 -5.22
CA PHE A 75 -0.18 14.41 -4.45
C PHE A 75 0.24 12.94 -4.62
N GLY A 76 1.52 12.68 -4.32
CA GLY A 76 2.03 11.34 -4.11
C GLY A 76 2.88 11.29 -2.84
N ALA A 77 2.72 10.25 -2.04
CA ALA A 77 3.48 10.04 -0.82
C ALA A 77 4.04 8.62 -0.76
N GLN A 78 5.25 8.52 -0.22
CA GLN A 78 5.90 7.26 0.11
C GLN A 78 6.15 7.22 1.60
N VAL A 79 5.60 6.20 2.27
CA VAL A 79 5.74 6.02 3.71
C VAL A 79 6.23 4.61 3.98
N LYS A 80 7.41 4.48 4.58
CA LYS A 80 7.86 3.19 5.09
C LYS A 80 7.03 2.86 6.32
N THR A 81 6.47 1.65 6.35
CA THR A 81 5.62 1.12 7.41
C THR A 81 6.23 -0.16 7.99
N GLY A 82 5.67 -0.66 9.11
CA GLY A 82 6.19 -1.81 9.84
C GLY A 82 6.55 -1.45 11.27
N ALA A 83 7.79 -1.73 11.69
CA ALA A 83 8.26 -1.42 13.05
C ALA A 83 8.29 0.08 13.35
N THR A 84 8.49 0.91 12.32
CA THR A 84 8.41 2.36 12.37
C THR A 84 7.54 2.87 11.22
N VAL A 85 7.01 4.09 11.36
CA VAL A 85 6.25 4.77 10.33
C VAL A 85 7.03 6.03 9.91
N GLU A 86 7.69 5.96 8.77
CA GLU A 86 8.71 6.93 8.34
C GLU A 86 8.38 7.48 6.94
N PRO A 87 8.06 8.78 6.80
CA PRO A 87 7.90 9.40 5.49
C PRO A 87 9.21 9.39 4.71
N ARG A 88 9.15 8.96 3.45
CA ARG A 88 10.29 8.93 2.53
C ARG A 88 10.25 10.08 1.54
N ALA A 89 9.05 10.38 1.04
CA ALA A 89 8.82 11.43 0.05
C ALA A 89 7.37 11.90 0.08
N VAL A 90 7.16 13.17 -0.22
CA VAL A 90 5.86 13.75 -0.54
C VAL A 90 6.04 14.70 -1.72
N ARG A 91 5.23 14.55 -2.76
CA ARG A 91 5.09 15.49 -3.86
C ARG A 91 3.68 16.05 -3.83
N ILE A 92 3.55 17.36 -3.90
CA ILE A 92 2.29 18.09 -3.97
C ILE A 92 2.30 18.86 -5.28
N ASP A 93 1.25 18.71 -6.08
CA ASP A 93 1.09 19.43 -7.35
C ASP A 93 -0.27 20.13 -7.38
N ASP A 94 -0.21 21.46 -7.30
CA ASP A 94 -1.37 22.36 -7.39
C ASP A 94 -2.50 22.04 -6.39
N LEU A 95 -2.16 21.62 -5.17
CA LEU A 95 -3.13 21.52 -4.08
C LEU A 95 -3.04 22.76 -3.21
N GLY A 96 -4.18 23.41 -2.94
CA GLY A 96 -4.22 24.62 -2.12
C GLY A 96 -3.32 25.73 -2.65
N ASN A 97 -3.24 25.88 -3.98
CA ASN A 97 -2.38 26.84 -4.67
C ASN A 97 -0.86 26.59 -4.51
N PHE A 98 -0.44 25.40 -4.08
CA PHE A 98 0.96 25.07 -3.82
C PHE A 98 1.44 23.87 -4.65
N THR A 99 2.67 23.99 -5.18
CA THR A 99 3.44 22.89 -5.75
C THR A 99 4.77 22.79 -5.01
N GLY A 100 5.15 21.61 -4.56
CA GLY A 100 6.39 21.42 -3.82
C GLY A 100 6.62 19.99 -3.37
N SER A 101 7.72 19.75 -2.68
CA SER A 101 8.07 18.41 -2.21
C SER A 101 8.84 18.37 -0.90
N PHE A 102 8.74 17.22 -0.27
CA PHE A 102 9.60 16.72 0.79
C PHE A 102 10.31 15.48 0.29
N TRP A 103 11.60 15.36 0.59
CA TRP A 103 12.41 14.17 0.32
C TRP A 103 13.35 13.93 1.51
N GLU A 104 13.26 12.74 2.11
CA GLU A 104 14.07 12.39 3.28
C GLU A 104 15.57 12.66 3.03
N GLY A 105 16.21 13.34 3.98
CA GLY A 105 17.65 13.64 3.92
C GLY A 105 18.04 14.76 2.96
N THR A 106 17.09 15.43 2.29
CA THR A 106 17.41 16.49 1.33
C THR A 106 16.62 17.77 1.53
N ILE A 107 15.29 17.76 1.34
CA ILE A 107 14.45 18.97 1.41
C ILE A 107 13.22 18.76 2.27
N GLY A 108 12.83 19.82 2.98
CA GLY A 108 11.70 19.77 3.91
C GLY A 108 11.92 18.83 5.10
N ALA A 109 10.83 18.55 5.80
CA ALA A 109 10.78 17.64 6.94
C ALA A 109 9.38 17.05 7.06
N ALA A 110 9.26 15.78 7.44
CA ALA A 110 7.96 15.14 7.60
C ALA A 110 7.97 14.11 8.73
N SER A 111 6.79 13.86 9.29
CA SER A 111 6.51 12.78 10.24
C SER A 111 5.24 12.05 9.82
N ALA A 112 5.17 10.76 10.11
CA ALA A 112 3.95 9.98 9.90
C ALA A 112 3.64 9.10 11.10
N SER A 113 2.36 8.81 11.25
CA SER A 113 1.83 7.86 12.23
C SER A 113 0.61 7.18 11.65
N ILE A 114 0.33 5.96 12.09
CA ILE A 114 -0.93 5.27 11.81
C ILE A 114 -1.69 5.15 13.13
N VAL A 115 -2.90 5.72 13.18
CA VAL A 115 -3.77 5.68 14.36
C VAL A 115 -5.11 5.10 13.92
N GLU A 116 -5.50 3.96 14.49
CA GLU A 116 -6.79 3.32 14.18
C GLU A 116 -7.02 3.08 12.67
N GLY A 117 -5.96 2.71 11.93
CA GLY A 117 -6.03 2.50 10.47
C GLY A 117 -6.00 3.78 9.63
N THR A 118 -5.88 4.96 10.26
CA THR A 118 -5.70 6.23 9.55
C THR A 118 -4.23 6.60 9.48
N LEU A 119 -3.69 6.72 8.27
CA LEU A 119 -2.40 7.35 8.03
C LEU A 119 -2.53 8.86 8.25
N ILE A 120 -1.70 9.40 9.13
CA ILE A 120 -1.55 10.82 9.38
C ILE A 120 -0.13 11.19 9.00
N LEU A 121 0.01 12.00 7.95
CA LEU A 121 1.30 12.43 7.39
C LEU A 121 1.36 13.95 7.43
N THR A 122 2.33 14.50 8.16
CA THR A 122 2.47 15.96 8.35
C THR A 122 3.90 16.39 8.09
N GLY A 123 4.10 17.64 7.66
CA GLY A 123 5.44 18.13 7.41
C GLY A 123 5.50 19.51 6.78
N THR A 124 6.66 19.82 6.23
CA THR A 124 6.94 20.99 5.41
C THR A 124 7.50 20.55 4.06
N ALA A 125 6.94 21.08 2.98
CA ALA A 125 7.43 20.88 1.63
C ALA A 125 8.02 22.21 1.10
N GLU A 126 9.09 22.11 0.32
CA GLU A 126 9.71 23.25 -0.37
C GLU A 126 9.24 23.30 -1.83
N GLY A 127 8.95 24.49 -2.33
CA GLY A 127 8.30 24.67 -3.63
C GLY A 127 7.95 26.13 -3.93
N TYR A 128 6.75 26.36 -4.45
CA TYR A 128 6.23 27.68 -4.78
C TYR A 128 4.69 27.70 -4.72
N PHE A 129 4.12 28.90 -4.60
CA PHE A 129 2.68 29.13 -4.78
C PHE A 129 2.40 29.66 -6.19
N HIS A 130 1.28 29.28 -6.81
CA HIS A 130 1.01 29.65 -8.21
C HIS A 130 0.66 31.13 -8.43
N ASP A 131 0.38 31.88 -7.37
CA ASP A 131 0.28 33.35 -7.39
C ASP A 131 1.65 34.04 -7.45
N ALA A 132 2.71 33.35 -7.02
CA ALA A 132 4.10 33.81 -7.07
C ALA A 132 5.08 32.70 -7.54
N PRO A 133 4.94 32.17 -8.78
CA PRO A 133 5.61 30.95 -9.21
C PRO A 133 7.14 31.07 -9.39
N LYS A 134 7.68 32.30 -9.32
CA LYS A 134 9.13 32.56 -9.38
C LYS A 134 9.77 32.64 -8.00
N GLU A 135 8.96 32.65 -6.93
CA GLU A 135 9.42 32.79 -5.56
C GLU A 135 9.47 31.42 -4.89
N LYS A 136 10.63 31.11 -4.30
CA LYS A 136 10.75 29.91 -3.46
C LYS A 136 9.92 30.11 -2.20
N ALA A 137 9.16 29.09 -1.84
CA ALA A 137 8.34 29.07 -0.65
C ALA A 137 8.44 27.71 0.05
N THR A 138 8.00 27.70 1.31
CA THR A 138 7.79 26.49 2.09
C THR A 138 6.34 26.48 2.55
N ALA A 139 5.67 25.33 2.44
CA ALA A 139 4.32 25.16 2.96
C ALA A 139 4.28 24.00 3.95
N ARG A 140 3.55 24.17 5.06
CA ARG A 140 3.18 23.03 5.91
C ARG A 140 2.10 22.22 5.20
N PHE A 141 2.22 20.91 5.22
CA PHE A 141 1.16 20.02 4.74
C PHE A 141 0.68 19.09 5.87
N ALA A 142 -0.58 18.70 5.79
CA ALA A 142 -1.12 17.55 6.51
C ALA A 142 -1.99 16.74 5.55
N ILE A 143 -1.77 15.43 5.51
CA ILE A 143 -2.51 14.47 4.69
C ILE A 143 -3.04 13.41 5.66
N ARG A 144 -4.36 13.16 5.61
CA ARG A 144 -5.02 12.15 6.42
C ARG A 144 -5.86 11.26 5.51
N THR A 145 -5.67 9.95 5.62
CA THR A 145 -6.45 8.98 4.83
C THR A 145 -6.53 7.65 5.54
N ASP A 146 -7.59 6.90 5.28
CA ASP A 146 -7.58 5.47 5.49
C ASP A 146 -6.84 4.79 4.31
N CYS A 147 -5.92 3.92 4.66
CA CYS A 147 -5.32 2.87 3.85
C CYS A 147 -5.31 1.65 4.81
#